data_AF-A0A3D6BUN2-F1
#
_entry.id   AF-A0A3D6BUN2-F1
#
_cell.length_a   1.000
_cell.length_b   1.000
_cell.length_c   1.000
_cell.angle_alpha   90.00
_cell.angle_beta   90.00
_cell.angle_gamma   90.00
#
_symmetry.space_group_name_H-M   'P 1'
#
loop_
_entity.id
_entity.type
_entity.pdbx_description
1 polymer ?
#
loop_
_entity_poly.entity_id
_entity_poly.type
_entity_poly.pdbx_seq_one_letter_code
_entity_poly.pdbx_strand_id
1 'polypeptide(L)'
;MKQFLKNTIRFLVVLYGSILVLMVFSNYVINANADFKLQPNINKVVLGNSHPAGTFNDSLISNLKNLADPGDCYFYGYQKLKEIIKQNSQIDTVFIEFNPKTILSWEDT
;
A
#
# COMPACT_ATOMS: atom_id res chain seq x y z
N MET A 1 -20.04 41.29 -2.53
CA MET A 1 -19.00 40.44 -1.88
C MET A 1 -19.59 39.26 -1.10
N LYS A 2 -20.61 39.44 -0.25
CA LYS A 2 -21.22 38.32 0.52
C LYS A 2 -21.78 37.19 -0.35
N GLN A 3 -22.43 37.52 -1.48
CA GLN A 3 -22.97 36.51 -2.40
C GLN A 3 -21.87 35.70 -3.11
N PHE A 4 -20.78 36.36 -3.52
CA PHE A 4 -19.61 35.69 -4.10
C PHE A 4 -19.01 34.71 -3.08
N LEU A 5 -18.77 35.17 -1.85
CA LEU A 5 -18.22 34.32 -0.79
C LEU A 5 -19.12 33.11 -0.47
N LYS A 6 -20.45 33.31 -0.41
CA LYS A 6 -21.42 32.22 -0.21
C LYS A 6 -21.37 31.18 -1.32
N ASN A 7 -21.25 31.61 -2.57
CA ASN A 7 -21.14 30.72 -3.73
C ASN A 7 -19.82 29.95 -3.73
N THR A 8 -18.70 30.62 -3.41
CA THR A 8 -17.39 29.97 -3.29
C THR A 8 -17.38 28.93 -2.18
N ILE A 9 -17.93 29.25 -1.00
CA ILE A 9 -18.03 28.29 0.11
C ILE A 9 -18.90 27.09 -0.29
N ARG A 10 -20.06 27.32 -0.92
CA ARG A 10 -20.92 26.22 -1.41
C ARG A 10 -20.18 25.33 -2.39
N PHE A 11 -19.46 25.90 -3.34
CA PHE A 11 -18.66 25.15 -4.30
C PHE A 11 -17.58 24.31 -3.60
N LEU A 12 -16.83 24.90 -2.66
CA LEU A 12 -15.79 24.18 -1.92
C LEU A 12 -16.39 23.05 -1.08
N VAL A 13 -17.53 23.28 -0.40
CA VAL A 13 -18.21 22.25 0.38
C VAL A 13 -18.65 21.08 -0.51
N VAL A 14 -19.21 21.36 -1.69
CA VAL A 14 -19.61 20.31 -2.63
C VAL A 14 -18.38 19.56 -3.16
N LEU A 15 -17.30 20.27 -3.49
CA LEU A 15 -16.06 19.67 -4.01
C LEU A 15 -15.37 18.77 -2.98
N TYR A 16 -15.13 19.27 -1.76
CA TYR A 16 -14.52 18.47 -0.71
C TYR A 16 -15.45 17.37 -0.21
N GLY A 17 -16.76 17.64 -0.18
CA GLY A 17 -17.78 16.64 0.14
C GLY A 17 -17.78 15.47 -0.85
N SER A 18 -17.69 15.75 -2.16
CA SER A 18 -17.65 14.69 -3.18
C SER A 18 -16.36 13.87 -3.10
N ILE A 19 -15.21 14.52 -2.86
CA ILE A 19 -13.93 13.82 -2.63
C ILE A 19 -14.03 12.90 -1.40
N LEU A 20 -14.60 13.39 -0.30
CA LEU A 20 -14.77 12.60 0.93
C LEU A 20 -15.70 11.40 0.70
N VAL A 21 -16.83 11.59 0.01
CA VAL A 21 -17.75 10.51 -0.34
C VAL A 21 -17.06 9.46 -1.21
N LEU A 22 -16.32 9.88 -2.23
CA LEU A 22 -15.55 8.96 -3.08
C LEU A 22 -14.53 8.16 -2.27
N MET A 23 -13.82 8.81 -1.34
CA MET A 23 -12.82 8.15 -0.50
C MET A 23 -13.44 7.12 0.45
N VAL A 24 -14.54 7.48 1.14
CA VAL A 24 -15.23 6.57 2.06
C VAL A 24 -15.86 5.40 1.30
N PHE A 25 -16.52 5.69 0.17
CA PHE A 25 -17.15 4.67 -0.65
C PHE A 25 -16.11 3.68 -1.23
N SER A 26 -15.00 4.20 -1.75
CA SER A 26 -13.91 3.35 -2.27
C SER A 26 -13.35 2.44 -1.18
N ASN A 27 -13.07 2.99 0.01
CA ASN A 27 -12.59 2.19 1.13
C ASN A 27 -13.61 1.14 1.58
N TYR A 28 -14.90 1.46 1.57
CA TYR A 28 -15.96 0.51 1.91
C TYR A 28 -16.00 -0.66 0.91
N VAL A 29 -15.96 -0.36 -0.39
CA VAL A 29 -15.97 -1.37 -1.45
C VAL A 29 -14.70 -2.24 -1.39
N ILE A 30 -13.53 -1.62 -1.23
CA ILE A 30 -12.25 -2.34 -1.12
C ILE A 30 -12.25 -3.25 0.10
N ASN A 31 -12.59 -2.75 1.29
CA ASN A 31 -12.57 -3.58 2.50
C ASN A 31 -13.59 -4.72 2.48
N ALA A 32 -14.71 -4.55 1.77
CA ALA A 32 -15.73 -5.58 1.66
C ALA A 32 -15.36 -6.69 0.65
N ASN A 33 -14.57 -6.38 -0.38
CA ASN A 33 -14.34 -7.30 -1.50
C ASN A 33 -12.87 -7.68 -1.73
N ALA A 34 -11.91 -7.02 -1.06
CA ALA A 34 -10.50 -7.31 -1.26
C ALA A 34 -10.13 -8.67 -0.67
N ASP A 35 -9.66 -9.55 -1.55
CA ASP A 35 -9.07 -10.83 -1.18
C ASP A 35 -7.55 -10.71 -1.25
N PHE A 36 -6.90 -10.83 -0.10
CA PHE A 36 -5.44 -10.78 0.01
C PHE A 36 -4.83 -12.18 0.21
N LYS A 37 -5.62 -13.25 0.04
CA LYS A 37 -5.14 -14.62 0.20
C LYS A 37 -4.11 -14.97 -0.88
N LEU A 38 -3.01 -15.54 -0.42
CA LEU A 38 -1.97 -16.14 -1.24
C LEU A 38 -2.20 -17.65 -1.35
N GLN A 39 -1.46 -18.29 -2.26
CA GLN A 39 -1.51 -19.74 -2.36
C GLN A 39 -1.02 -20.37 -1.03
N PRO A 40 -1.64 -21.48 -0.56
CA PRO A 40 -1.35 -22.05 0.76
C PRO A 40 0.11 -22.47 0.98
N ASN A 41 0.86 -22.74 -0.09
CA ASN A 41 2.27 -23.11 -0.04
C ASN A 41 3.21 -21.90 0.09
N ILE A 42 2.73 -20.68 -0.07
CA ILE A 42 3.55 -19.47 0.07
C ILE A 42 3.69 -19.10 1.55
N ASN A 43 4.90 -19.22 2.09
CA ASN A 43 5.22 -18.83 3.48
C ASN A 43 6.23 -17.67 3.57
N LYS A 44 6.87 -17.32 2.46
CA LYS A 44 7.84 -16.21 2.36
C LYS A 44 7.29 -15.10 1.47
N VAL A 45 7.42 -13.86 1.89
CA VAL A 45 7.05 -12.71 1.06
C VAL A 45 8.16 -11.68 1.00
N VAL A 46 8.30 -11.01 -0.15
CA VAL A 46 9.26 -9.92 -0.38
C VAL A 46 8.53 -8.63 -0.63
N LEU A 47 8.93 -7.55 0.05
CA LEU A 47 8.42 -6.20 -0.10
C LEU A 47 9.57 -5.23 -0.39
N GLY A 48 9.27 -4.19 -1.15
CA GLY A 48 10.20 -3.11 -1.47
C GLY A 48 9.87 -2.46 -2.79
N ASN A 49 10.84 -1.72 -3.32
CA ASN A 49 10.72 -0.93 -4.54
C ASN A 49 11.10 -1.73 -5.81
N SER A 50 11.57 -1.01 -6.83
CA SER A 50 12.02 -1.56 -8.10
C SER A 50 13.15 -2.60 -8.00
N HIS A 51 14.02 -2.51 -6.99
CA HIS A 51 15.14 -3.45 -6.82
C HIS A 51 14.65 -4.87 -6.55
N PRO A 52 13.95 -5.17 -5.44
CA PRO A 52 13.40 -6.50 -5.23
C PRO A 52 12.37 -6.89 -6.29
N ALA A 53 11.59 -5.94 -6.83
CA ALA A 53 10.63 -6.21 -7.90
C ALA A 53 11.29 -6.83 -9.14
N GLY A 54 12.46 -6.32 -9.54
CA GLY A 54 13.22 -6.83 -10.68
C GLY A 54 14.19 -7.98 -10.35
N THR A 55 14.53 -8.19 -9.08
CA THR A 55 15.58 -9.15 -8.67
C THR A 55 15.03 -10.52 -8.31
N PHE A 56 13.91 -10.59 -7.58
CA PHE A 56 13.38 -11.86 -7.09
C PHE A 56 12.30 -12.41 -8.03
N ASN A 57 12.66 -13.42 -8.82
CA ASN A 57 11.70 -14.20 -9.60
C ASN A 57 11.06 -15.26 -8.69
N ASP A 58 9.85 -14.99 -8.22
CA ASP A 58 9.11 -15.83 -7.30
C ASP A 58 8.63 -17.16 -7.91
N SER A 59 8.60 -17.27 -9.23
CA SER A 59 8.31 -18.54 -9.91
C SER A 59 9.46 -19.54 -9.82
N LEU A 60 10.68 -19.08 -9.51
CA LEU A 60 11.88 -19.91 -9.37
C LEU A 60 12.25 -20.19 -7.91
N ILE A 61 11.68 -19.45 -6.96
CA ILE A 61 12.02 -19.55 -5.54
C ILE A 61 10.86 -20.20 -4.81
N SER A 62 11.04 -21.44 -4.36
CA SER A 62 9.97 -22.21 -3.71
C SER A 62 9.37 -21.47 -2.51
N ASN A 63 8.03 -21.49 -2.44
CA ASN A 63 7.22 -20.96 -1.34
C ASN A 63 7.40 -19.46 -1.08
N LEU A 64 7.95 -18.72 -2.06
CA LEU A 64 8.14 -17.28 -1.99
C LEU A 64 7.19 -16.57 -2.94
N LYS A 65 6.65 -15.44 -2.51
CA LYS A 65 5.92 -14.50 -3.38
C LYS A 65 6.61 -13.14 -3.34
N ASN A 66 6.94 -12.61 -4.51
CA ASN A 66 7.45 -11.26 -4.62
C ASN A 66 6.27 -10.28 -4.73
N LEU A 67 6.16 -9.39 -3.74
CA LEU A 67 5.11 -8.37 -3.64
C LEU A 67 5.67 -6.95 -3.76
N ALA A 68 6.97 -6.82 -4.05
CA ALA A 68 7.61 -5.56 -4.33
C ALA A 68 7.10 -4.96 -5.64
N ASP A 69 7.07 -3.63 -5.71
CA ASP A 69 6.53 -2.89 -6.85
C ASP A 69 7.44 -1.68 -7.15
N PRO A 70 7.76 -1.35 -8.42
CA PRO A 70 8.54 -0.16 -8.73
C PRO A 70 7.91 1.12 -8.17
N GLY A 71 8.70 1.88 -7.41
CA GLY A 71 8.25 3.12 -6.77
C GLY A 71 7.50 2.93 -5.44
N ASP A 72 7.31 1.69 -4.96
CA ASP A 72 6.80 1.47 -3.61
C ASP A 72 7.78 2.03 -2.58
N CYS A 73 7.26 2.75 -1.59
CA CYS A 73 8.02 3.18 -0.43
C CYS A 73 7.62 2.35 0.80
N TYR A 74 8.48 2.34 1.82
CA TYR A 74 8.25 1.58 3.06
C TYR A 74 6.84 1.79 3.66
N PHE A 75 6.32 3.02 3.59
CA PHE A 75 5.00 3.36 4.11
C PHE A 75 3.88 2.53 3.45
N TYR A 76 3.91 2.37 2.13
CA TYR A 76 2.91 1.58 1.40
C TYR A 76 3.14 0.08 1.63
N GLY A 77 4.39 -0.37 1.63
CA GLY A 77 4.76 -1.75 1.93
C GLY A 77 4.23 -2.22 3.29
N TYR A 78 4.28 -1.36 4.32
CA TYR A 78 3.71 -1.65 5.64
C TYR A 78 2.18 -1.86 5.60
N GLN A 79 1.43 -0.97 4.95
CA GLN A 79 -0.03 -1.11 4.85
C GLN A 79 -0.42 -2.37 4.07
N LYS A 80 0.29 -2.64 2.96
CA LYS A 80 0.13 -3.86 2.14
C LYS A 80 0.36 -5.11 2.99
N LEU A 81 1.48 -5.17 3.71
CA LEU A 81 1.83 -6.31 4.55
C LEU A 81 0.76 -6.56 5.62
N LYS A 82 0.28 -5.49 6.27
CA LYS A 82 -0.72 -5.58 7.34
C LYS A 82 -2.01 -6.26 6.88
N GLU A 83 -2.50 -5.98 5.69
CA GLU A 83 -3.70 -6.63 5.17
C GLU A 83 -3.42 -8.07 4.69
N ILE A 84 -2.24 -8.32 4.13
CA ILE A 84 -1.83 -9.66 3.68
C ILE A 84 -1.70 -10.61 4.86
N ILE A 85 -0.99 -10.25 5.94
CA ILE A 85 -0.78 -11.16 7.08
C ILE A 85 -2.08 -11.51 7.82
N LYS A 86 -3.10 -10.63 7.80
CA LYS A 86 -4.41 -10.92 8.41
C LYS A 86 -5.11 -12.12 7.77
N GLN A 87 -4.88 -12.35 6.48
CA GLN A 87 -5.55 -13.42 5.71
C GLN A 87 -4.64 -14.60 5.40
N ASN A 88 -3.36 -14.55 5.81
CA ASN A 88 -2.33 -15.53 5.45
C ASN A 88 -1.49 -15.91 6.68
N SER A 89 -2.06 -16.69 7.59
CA SER A 89 -1.37 -17.13 8.82
C SER A 89 -0.19 -18.07 8.57
N GLN A 90 -0.04 -18.60 7.35
CA GLN A 90 1.07 -19.45 6.95
C GLN A 90 2.37 -18.69 6.66
N ILE A 91 2.34 -17.36 6.57
CA ILE A 91 3.53 -16.55 6.33
C ILE A 91 4.39 -16.57 7.61
N ASP A 92 5.61 -17.07 7.49
CA ASP A 92 6.59 -17.14 8.59
C ASP A 92 7.76 -16.16 8.40
N THR A 93 7.99 -15.69 7.17
CA THR A 93 9.15 -14.89 6.82
C THR A 93 8.77 -13.73 5.90
N VAL A 94 9.24 -12.53 6.24
CA VAL A 94 9.06 -11.32 5.46
C VAL A 94 10.42 -10.69 5.17
N PHE A 95 10.75 -10.53 3.89
CA PHE A 95 11.92 -9.78 3.44
C PHE A 95 11.48 -8.35 3.11
N ILE A 96 12.08 -7.36 3.78
CA ILE A 96 11.75 -5.94 3.57
C ILE A 96 12.99 -5.25 3.04
N GLU A 97 12.90 -4.74 1.82
CA GLU A 97 13.81 -3.73 1.31
C GLU A 97 13.25 -2.34 1.64
N PHE A 98 14.15 -1.44 2.00
CA PHE A 98 13.83 -0.04 2.21
C PHE A 98 15.02 0.82 1.78
N ASN A 99 14.73 2.03 1.32
CA ASN A 99 15.76 3.03 1.07
C ASN A 99 16.20 3.62 2.41
N PRO A 100 17.46 3.46 2.84
CA PRO A 100 17.86 3.93 4.14
C PRO A 100 17.79 5.47 4.27
N LYS A 101 17.87 6.23 3.17
CA LYS A 101 17.66 7.69 3.16
C LYS A 101 16.28 8.11 3.63
N THR A 102 15.30 7.22 3.49
CA THR A 102 13.92 7.49 3.87
C THR A 102 13.66 7.25 5.37
N ILE A 103 14.57 6.57 6.07
CA ILE A 103 14.36 6.12 7.47
C ILE A 103 15.48 6.60 8.39
N LEU A 104 16.72 6.63 7.91
CA LEU A 104 17.92 6.93 8.69
C LEU A 104 18.28 8.41 8.54
N SER A 105 18.25 9.13 9.65
CA SER A 105 18.50 10.57 9.69
C SER A 105 19.94 10.99 9.34
N TRP A 106 20.88 10.04 9.28
CA TRP A 106 22.30 10.29 9.04
C TRP A 106 22.75 9.98 7.60
N GLU A 107 21.87 9.53 6.71
CA GLU A 107 22.21 9.39 5.30
C GLU A 107 22.05 10.70 4.49
N ASP A 108 21.50 11.75 5.13
CA ASP A 108 21.35 13.09 4.55
C ASP A 108 22.54 14.03 4.86
N THR A 109 23.53 13.55 5.62
CA THR A 109 24.81 14.25 5.91
C THR A 109 25.93 13.75 5.01
#